data_AF-A0A914Q266-F1
#
_entry.id   AF-A0A914Q266-F1
#
_cell.length_a   1.000
_cell.length_b   1.000
_cell.length_c   1.000
_cell.angle_alpha   90.00
_cell.angle_beta   90.00
_cell.angle_gamma   90.00
#
_symmetry.space_group_name_H-M   'P 1'
#
loop_
_entity.id
_entity.type
_entity.pdbx_description
1 polymer ?
#
loop_
_entity_poly.entity_id
_entity_poly.type
_entity_poly.pdbx_seq_one_letter_code
_entity_poly.pdbx_strand_id
1 'polypeptide(L)'
;MQNLFYRFLPERLLFLGADLAAAHFLVHRGAKVKFIGDDTWFKQDKKRRYKLPGVRVPGMYIEAIDASGTELLFEGFDNLYDLKHVRMLRLAGCKYIDDWTLGRIGSIFGDSLQMLDLSGCHRISAKGLRGLHSLKKLTYLRLEGLDHVENLAKSVLLLEETIPGLTVLGVNFEKSLENVEKQTKLLENDRVLIDAKGKNFLYNFLQKNFCYIRPTARFRKKNFVLDLANSSPIY
;
A
#
# COMPACT_ATOMS: atom_id res chain seq x y z
N MET A 1 -0.12 -26.96 -2.89
CA MET A 1 -0.84 -27.33 -1.65
C MET A 1 -1.23 -26.15 -0.73
N GLN A 2 -0.63 -24.96 -0.83
CA GLN A 2 -1.02 -23.80 0.02
C GLN A 2 -2.44 -23.25 -0.23
N ASN A 3 -3.01 -23.43 -1.43
CA ASN A 3 -4.26 -22.78 -1.84
C ASN A 3 -5.53 -23.31 -1.13
N LEU A 4 -5.53 -24.56 -0.65
CA LEU A 4 -6.67 -25.14 0.07
C LEU A 4 -6.88 -24.49 1.45
N PHE A 5 -5.82 -23.98 2.07
CA PHE A 5 -5.95 -23.37 3.39
C PHE A 5 -6.63 -22.00 3.31
N TYR A 6 -6.52 -21.24 2.23
CA TYR A 6 -7.09 -19.88 2.18
C TYR A 6 -8.49 -19.80 1.57
N ARG A 7 -9.03 -20.96 1.15
CA ARG A 7 -10.31 -21.05 0.45
C ARG A 7 -11.47 -20.54 1.31
N PHE A 8 -12.33 -19.75 0.68
CA PHE A 8 -13.64 -19.37 1.20
C PHE A 8 -14.53 -20.61 1.42
N LEU A 9 -15.17 -20.69 2.60
CA LEU A 9 -16.04 -21.79 2.99
C LEU A 9 -17.50 -21.30 3.12
N PRO A 10 -18.37 -21.54 2.12
CA PRO A 10 -19.75 -21.05 2.11
C PRO A 10 -20.58 -21.52 3.31
N GLU A 11 -20.35 -22.74 3.79
CA GLU A 11 -21.08 -23.30 4.93
C GLU A 11 -20.80 -22.49 6.20
N ARG A 12 -19.55 -22.05 6.39
CA ARG A 12 -19.17 -21.22 7.52
C ARG A 12 -19.88 -19.86 7.48
N LEU A 13 -19.97 -19.26 6.28
CA LEU A 13 -20.69 -18.02 6.08
C LEU A 13 -22.18 -18.18 6.44
N LEU A 14 -22.80 -19.28 6.03
CA LEU A 14 -24.22 -19.55 6.27
C LEU A 14 -24.55 -19.61 7.78
N PHE A 15 -23.71 -20.29 8.58
CA PHE A 15 -23.99 -20.50 10.01
C PHE A 15 -23.48 -19.39 10.93
N LEU A 16 -22.42 -18.66 10.56
CA LEU A 16 -21.79 -17.65 11.40
C LEU A 16 -22.09 -16.21 10.96
N GLY A 17 -22.42 -16.00 9.68
CA GLY A 17 -22.35 -14.69 9.05
C GLY A 17 -20.92 -14.29 8.68
N ALA A 18 -20.78 -13.22 7.89
CA ALA A 18 -19.50 -12.81 7.28
C ALA A 18 -18.44 -12.47 8.33
N ASP A 19 -18.77 -11.58 9.27
CA ASP A 19 -17.86 -11.10 10.30
C ASP A 19 -17.31 -12.20 11.17
N LEU A 20 -18.16 -13.06 11.72
CA LEU A 20 -17.70 -14.13 12.60
C LEU A 20 -16.94 -15.23 11.82
N ALA A 21 -17.35 -15.54 10.59
CA ALA A 21 -16.60 -16.44 9.71
C ALA A 21 -15.19 -15.91 9.43
N ALA A 22 -15.08 -14.62 9.09
CA ALA A 22 -13.81 -13.92 8.87
C ALA A 22 -12.96 -13.86 10.14
N ALA A 23 -13.57 -13.59 11.30
CA ALA A 23 -12.89 -13.54 12.59
C ALA A 23 -12.18 -14.86 12.89
N HIS A 24 -12.89 -15.98 12.77
CA HIS A 24 -12.26 -17.27 12.95
C HIS A 24 -11.19 -17.56 11.89
N PHE A 25 -11.41 -17.19 10.63
CA PHE A 25 -10.41 -17.36 9.56
C PHE A 25 -9.11 -16.60 9.90
N LEU A 26 -9.23 -15.34 10.31
CA LEU A 26 -8.11 -14.48 10.67
C LEU A 26 -7.40 -14.98 11.93
N VAL A 27 -8.13 -15.19 13.02
CA VAL A 27 -7.55 -15.58 14.31
C VAL A 27 -6.91 -16.97 14.24
N HIS A 28 -7.46 -17.91 13.47
CA HIS A 28 -6.81 -19.21 13.25
C HIS A 28 -5.43 -19.10 12.57
N ARG A 29 -5.16 -18.00 11.85
CA ARG A 29 -3.88 -17.72 11.18
C ARG A 29 -2.97 -16.77 11.97
N GLY A 30 -3.28 -16.55 13.25
CA GLY A 30 -2.45 -15.71 14.14
C GLY A 30 -2.72 -14.22 14.02
N ALA A 31 -3.70 -13.80 13.21
CA ALA A 31 -4.19 -12.43 13.24
C ALA A 31 -5.01 -12.17 14.51
N LYS A 32 -5.37 -10.90 14.72
CA LYS A 32 -6.21 -10.44 15.81
C LYS A 32 -7.36 -9.64 15.23
N VAL A 33 -8.52 -9.74 15.85
CA VAL A 33 -9.70 -8.96 15.47
C VAL A 33 -10.32 -8.29 16.69
N LYS A 34 -10.98 -7.16 16.46
CA LYS A 34 -11.77 -6.43 17.45
C LYS A 34 -13.15 -6.17 16.86
N PHE A 35 -14.19 -6.35 17.67
CA PHE A 35 -15.57 -6.12 17.26
C PHE A 35 -16.06 -4.75 17.71
N ILE A 36 -17.07 -4.21 17.04
CA ILE A 36 -17.66 -2.91 17.41
C ILE A 36 -18.18 -2.98 18.86
N GLY A 37 -17.84 -1.97 19.66
CA GLY A 37 -18.32 -1.84 21.04
C GLY A 37 -17.61 -2.75 22.04
N ASP A 38 -16.60 -3.51 21.61
CA ASP A 38 -15.76 -4.34 22.49
C ASP A 38 -14.29 -3.98 22.29
N ASP A 39 -13.63 -3.47 23.33
CA ASP A 39 -12.22 -3.10 23.28
C ASP A 39 -11.24 -4.29 23.25
N THR A 40 -11.76 -5.51 23.38
CA THR A 40 -10.96 -6.73 23.43
C THR A 40 -10.45 -7.15 22.05
N TRP A 41 -9.15 -7.41 21.95
CA TRP A 41 -8.56 -8.08 20.79
C TRP A 41 -8.65 -9.59 20.92
N PHE A 42 -9.50 -10.21 20.10
CA PHE A 42 -9.61 -11.65 19.96
C PHE A 42 -8.40 -12.17 19.17
N LYS A 43 -7.65 -13.08 19.77
CA LYS A 43 -6.37 -13.59 19.25
C LYS A 43 -6.08 -14.98 19.79
N GLN A 44 -5.06 -15.63 19.21
CA GLN A 44 -4.52 -16.86 19.78
C GLN A 44 -3.80 -16.62 21.12
N ASP A 45 -3.92 -17.58 22.04
CA ASP A 45 -3.10 -17.68 23.24
C ASP A 45 -1.70 -18.23 22.91
N LYS A 46 -0.84 -18.33 23.94
CA LYS A 46 0.53 -18.89 23.79
C LYS A 46 0.56 -20.34 23.25
N LYS A 47 -0.56 -21.07 23.36
CA LYS A 47 -0.72 -22.45 22.88
C LYS A 47 -1.46 -22.51 21.52
N ARG A 48 -1.60 -21.38 20.82
CA ARG A 48 -2.29 -21.26 19.52
C ARG A 48 -3.80 -21.54 19.56
N ARG A 49 -4.41 -21.50 20.75
CA ARG A 49 -5.86 -21.68 20.93
C ARG A 49 -6.55 -20.33 20.95
N TYR A 50 -7.80 -20.27 20.53
CA TYR A 50 -8.59 -19.05 20.59
C TYR A 50 -10.06 -19.38 20.86
N LYS A 51 -10.81 -18.42 21.40
CA LYS A 51 -12.24 -18.56 21.70
C LYS A 51 -13.01 -17.48 20.95
N LEU A 52 -13.88 -17.91 20.06
CA LEU A 52 -14.86 -17.10 19.36
C LEU A 52 -16.20 -17.86 19.38
N PRO A 53 -17.35 -17.16 19.33
CA PRO A 53 -18.65 -17.81 19.24
C PRO A 53 -18.72 -18.80 18.07
N GLY A 54 -19.22 -20.02 18.32
CA GLY A 54 -19.39 -21.04 17.28
C GLY A 54 -20.72 -20.96 16.53
N VAL A 55 -21.53 -19.93 16.81
CA VAL A 55 -22.85 -19.68 16.22
C VAL A 55 -22.97 -18.18 15.93
N ARG A 56 -23.79 -17.82 14.93
CA ARG A 56 -24.05 -16.42 14.58
C ARG A 56 -24.53 -15.62 15.79
N VAL A 57 -23.91 -14.47 15.99
CA VAL A 57 -24.32 -13.47 16.99
C VAL A 57 -24.76 -12.20 16.24
N PRO A 58 -26.06 -11.84 16.26
CA PRO A 58 -26.52 -10.61 15.63
C PRO A 58 -25.80 -9.37 16.19
N GLY A 59 -25.45 -8.41 15.32
CA GLY A 59 -24.78 -7.18 15.71
C GLY A 59 -23.26 -7.30 15.93
N MET A 60 -22.69 -8.50 15.84
CA MET A 60 -21.27 -8.75 16.04
C MET A 60 -20.47 -8.48 14.76
N TYR A 61 -20.08 -7.23 14.54
CA TYR A 61 -19.33 -6.77 13.36
C TYR A 61 -17.87 -6.50 13.67
N ILE A 62 -16.96 -6.88 12.77
CA ILE A 62 -15.54 -6.60 12.91
C ILE A 62 -15.30 -5.10 12.66
N GLU A 63 -14.63 -4.46 13.62
CA GLU A 63 -14.18 -3.08 13.52
C GLU A 63 -12.71 -2.98 13.11
N ALA A 64 -11.84 -3.80 13.68
CA ALA A 64 -10.41 -3.71 13.46
C ALA A 64 -9.79 -5.09 13.25
N ILE A 65 -8.83 -5.14 12.32
CA ILE A 65 -8.06 -6.34 11.98
C ILE A 65 -6.58 -5.99 12.12
N ASP A 66 -5.86 -6.75 12.94
CA ASP A 66 -4.40 -6.75 13.00
C ASP A 66 -3.89 -8.10 12.50
N ALA A 67 -3.52 -8.15 11.23
CA ALA A 67 -2.95 -9.31 10.58
C ALA A 67 -1.43 -9.16 10.35
N SER A 68 -0.79 -8.22 11.07
CA SER A 68 0.65 -7.95 10.95
C SER A 68 1.48 -9.21 11.17
N GLY A 69 2.48 -9.44 10.31
CA GLY A 69 3.39 -10.59 10.36
C GLY A 69 2.75 -11.94 10.00
N THR A 70 1.48 -11.96 9.58
CA THR A 70 0.84 -13.19 9.10
C THR A 70 1.19 -13.48 7.63
N GLU A 71 0.87 -14.68 7.18
CA GLU A 71 1.10 -15.13 5.79
C GLU A 71 -0.15 -14.99 4.91
N LEU A 72 -0.98 -13.97 5.16
CA LEU A 72 -2.22 -13.78 4.42
C LEU A 72 -1.95 -13.59 2.91
N LEU A 73 -2.57 -14.44 2.10
CA LEU A 73 -2.50 -14.43 0.64
C LEU A 73 -3.65 -13.62 0.03
N PHE A 74 -3.48 -13.23 -1.23
CA PHE A 74 -4.48 -12.52 -2.03
C PHE A 74 -5.86 -13.22 -2.00
N GLU A 75 -5.91 -14.53 -2.19
CA GLU A 75 -7.13 -15.35 -2.16
C GLU A 75 -7.79 -15.34 -0.77
N GLY A 76 -7.00 -15.17 0.30
CA GLY A 76 -7.50 -15.08 1.66
C GLY A 76 -8.44 -13.89 1.88
N PHE A 77 -8.27 -12.81 1.12
CA PHE A 77 -9.13 -11.62 1.20
C PHE A 77 -10.56 -11.87 0.71
N ASP A 78 -10.85 -12.96 0.00
CA ASP A 78 -12.23 -13.32 -0.37
C ASP A 78 -13.08 -13.59 0.89
N ASN A 79 -12.46 -14.04 1.98
CA ASN A 79 -13.12 -14.20 3.28
C ASN A 79 -13.49 -12.88 3.95
N LEU A 80 -13.03 -11.73 3.42
CA LEU A 80 -13.24 -10.41 3.99
C LEU A 80 -14.21 -9.54 3.16
N TYR A 81 -14.72 -10.05 2.04
CA TYR A 81 -15.47 -9.28 1.04
C TYR A 81 -16.74 -8.60 1.60
N ASP A 82 -17.42 -9.27 2.53
CA ASP A 82 -18.67 -8.78 3.12
C ASP A 82 -18.49 -8.04 4.45
N LEU A 83 -17.26 -7.68 4.84
CA LEU A 83 -16.99 -6.93 6.06
C LEU A 83 -17.23 -5.43 5.86
N LYS A 84 -18.44 -4.97 6.14
CA LYS A 84 -18.86 -3.58 5.85
C LYS A 84 -18.46 -2.54 6.91
N HIS A 85 -17.91 -2.96 8.04
CA HIS A 85 -17.66 -2.06 9.19
C HIS A 85 -16.19 -1.96 9.64
N VAL A 86 -15.26 -2.55 8.89
CA VAL A 86 -13.83 -2.51 9.21
C VAL A 86 -13.29 -1.09 9.04
N ARG A 87 -12.86 -0.47 10.13
CA ARG A 87 -12.24 0.87 10.17
C ARG A 87 -10.72 0.80 10.18
N MET A 88 -10.14 -0.28 10.69
CA MET A 88 -8.69 -0.42 10.83
C MET A 88 -8.21 -1.76 10.26
N LEU A 89 -7.20 -1.70 9.39
CA LEU A 89 -6.54 -2.88 8.84
C LEU A 89 -5.02 -2.72 8.96
N ARG A 90 -4.38 -3.60 9.73
CA ARG A 90 -2.92 -3.68 9.80
C ARG A 90 -2.42 -4.93 9.11
N LEU A 91 -1.49 -4.73 8.18
CA LEU A 91 -0.81 -5.75 7.40
C LEU A 91 0.71 -5.62 7.50
N ALA A 92 1.21 -4.96 8.55
CA ALA A 92 2.63 -4.67 8.67
C ALA A 92 3.47 -5.96 8.65
N GLY A 93 4.53 -5.98 7.84
CA GLY A 93 5.43 -7.13 7.68
C GLY A 93 4.81 -8.34 6.98
N CYS A 94 3.62 -8.23 6.38
CA CYS A 94 3.01 -9.34 5.64
C CYS A 94 3.73 -9.56 4.30
N LYS A 95 4.47 -10.66 4.22
CA LYS A 95 5.41 -10.95 3.11
C LYS A 95 4.79 -11.17 1.73
N TYR A 96 3.47 -11.38 1.66
CA TYR A 96 2.74 -11.70 0.42
C TYR A 96 1.83 -10.58 -0.06
N ILE A 97 1.76 -9.45 0.64
CA ILE A 97 0.95 -8.30 0.22
C ILE A 97 1.65 -7.58 -0.93
N ASP A 98 0.97 -7.53 -2.07
CA ASP A 98 1.46 -6.95 -3.32
C ASP A 98 0.46 -5.95 -3.92
N ASP A 99 0.78 -5.41 -5.09
CA ASP A 99 -0.04 -4.44 -5.82
C ASP A 99 -1.48 -4.92 -6.09
N TRP A 100 -1.66 -6.21 -6.39
CA TRP A 100 -2.98 -6.80 -6.63
C TRP A 100 -3.80 -6.81 -5.36
N THR A 101 -3.17 -7.17 -4.24
CA THR A 101 -3.79 -7.16 -2.92
C THR A 101 -4.26 -5.76 -2.53
N LEU A 102 -3.49 -4.71 -2.86
CA LEU A 102 -3.91 -3.32 -2.63
C LEU A 102 -5.18 -2.94 -3.41
N GLY A 103 -5.28 -3.34 -4.68
CA GLY A 103 -6.51 -3.14 -5.45
C GLY A 103 -7.72 -3.85 -4.83
N ARG A 104 -7.52 -5.07 -4.31
CA ARG A 104 -8.57 -5.83 -3.62
C ARG A 104 -8.99 -5.18 -2.30
N ILE A 105 -8.04 -4.66 -1.51
CA ILE A 105 -8.34 -3.86 -0.30
C ILE A 105 -9.20 -2.65 -0.67
N GLY A 106 -8.82 -1.93 -1.73
CA GLY A 106 -9.58 -0.79 -2.26
C GLY A 106 -11.03 -1.15 -2.61
N SER A 107 -11.26 -2.31 -3.22
CA SER A 107 -12.60 -2.78 -3.58
C SER A 107 -13.43 -3.26 -2.39
N ILE A 108 -12.81 -3.93 -1.40
CA ILE A 108 -13.53 -4.51 -0.26
C ILE A 108 -13.90 -3.44 0.77
N PHE A 109 -13.00 -2.50 1.07
CA PHE A 109 -13.14 -1.58 2.19
C PHE A 109 -13.31 -0.12 1.80
N GLY A 110 -13.69 0.16 0.54
CA GLY A 110 -13.85 1.51 -0.01
C GLY A 110 -14.66 2.48 0.86
N ASP A 111 -15.71 1.96 1.48
CA ASP A 111 -16.70 2.76 2.23
C ASP A 111 -16.52 2.72 3.75
N SER A 112 -15.49 2.04 4.27
CA SER A 112 -15.36 1.80 5.72
C SER A 112 -13.96 2.06 6.28
N LEU A 113 -12.90 1.81 5.51
CA LEU A 113 -11.53 1.84 6.05
C LEU A 113 -11.07 3.27 6.35
N GLN A 114 -10.53 3.47 7.54
CA GLN A 114 -10.03 4.76 8.05
C GLN A 114 -8.52 4.70 8.33
N MET A 115 -7.99 3.54 8.70
CA MET A 115 -6.57 3.34 8.96
C MET A 115 -6.05 2.08 8.27
N LEU A 116 -4.97 2.23 7.51
CA LEU A 116 -4.28 1.15 6.82
C LEU A 116 -2.77 1.19 7.14
N ASP A 117 -2.23 0.07 7.60
CA ASP A 117 -0.80 -0.09 7.87
C ASP A 117 -0.19 -1.14 6.94
N LEU A 118 0.69 -0.70 6.03
CA LEU A 118 1.41 -1.52 5.04
C LEU A 118 2.92 -1.53 5.30
N SER A 119 3.34 -1.13 6.51
CA SER A 119 4.75 -1.00 6.85
C SER A 119 5.49 -2.33 6.65
N GLY A 120 6.67 -2.31 6.01
CA GLY A 120 7.46 -3.52 5.75
C GLY A 120 6.85 -4.53 4.77
N CYS A 121 5.83 -4.15 3.99
CA CYS A 121 5.30 -4.97 2.89
C CYS A 121 6.15 -4.80 1.62
N HIS A 122 7.22 -5.59 1.52
CA HIS A 122 8.28 -5.40 0.52
C HIS A 122 7.87 -5.66 -0.95
N ARG A 123 6.72 -6.30 -1.21
CA ARG A 123 6.26 -6.60 -2.58
C ARG A 123 5.36 -5.51 -3.19
N ILE A 124 5.09 -4.44 -2.43
CA ILE A 124 4.32 -3.30 -2.91
C ILE A 124 5.22 -2.40 -3.75
N SER A 125 4.68 -1.91 -4.86
CA SER A 125 5.30 -0.89 -5.70
C SER A 125 4.55 0.45 -5.60
N ALA A 126 5.19 1.52 -6.10
CA ALA A 126 4.56 2.83 -6.22
C ALA A 126 3.31 2.80 -7.14
N LYS A 127 3.20 1.83 -8.06
CA LYS A 127 2.00 1.66 -8.89
C LYS A 127 0.87 1.03 -8.08
N GLY A 128 1.16 0.05 -7.23
CA GLY A 128 0.17 -0.64 -6.40
C GLY A 128 -0.58 0.31 -5.48
N LEU A 129 0.10 1.33 -4.95
CA LEU A 129 -0.52 2.37 -4.12
C LEU A 129 -1.71 3.05 -4.80
N ARG A 130 -1.74 3.16 -6.13
CA ARG A 130 -2.90 3.70 -6.87
C ARG A 130 -4.17 2.87 -6.67
N GLY A 131 -4.05 1.59 -6.34
CA GLY A 131 -5.18 0.73 -6.00
C GLY A 131 -5.96 1.19 -4.77
N LEU A 132 -5.39 2.08 -3.95
CA LEU A 132 -6.00 2.61 -2.74
C LEU A 132 -6.92 3.81 -2.98
N HIS A 133 -6.96 4.38 -4.20
CA HIS A 133 -7.71 5.60 -4.50
C HIS A 133 -9.22 5.54 -4.20
N SER A 134 -9.79 4.33 -4.11
CA SER A 134 -11.21 4.09 -3.80
C SER A 134 -11.51 4.15 -2.30
N LEU A 135 -10.50 4.16 -1.41
CA LEU A 135 -10.68 4.22 0.04
C LEU A 135 -11.01 5.65 0.50
N LYS A 136 -12.23 6.12 0.21
CA LYS A 136 -12.62 7.53 0.40
C LYS A 136 -12.69 7.99 1.84
N LYS A 137 -12.73 7.06 2.81
CA LYS A 137 -12.71 7.35 4.25
C LYS A 137 -11.31 7.20 4.88
N LEU A 138 -10.29 6.83 4.10
CA LEU A 138 -8.96 6.58 4.63
C LEU A 138 -8.35 7.89 5.14
N THR A 139 -8.04 7.92 6.45
CA THR A 139 -7.45 9.07 7.13
C THR A 139 -5.96 8.85 7.41
N TYR A 140 -5.56 7.59 7.66
CA TYR A 140 -4.17 7.26 7.99
C TYR A 140 -3.65 6.11 7.15
N LEU A 141 -2.49 6.33 6.51
CA LEU A 141 -1.74 5.30 5.80
C LEU A 141 -0.31 5.24 6.32
N ARG A 142 0.14 4.07 6.78
CA ARG A 142 1.55 3.86 7.20
C ARG A 142 2.31 3.04 6.17
N LEU A 143 3.47 3.55 5.77
CA LEU A 143 4.35 3.00 4.72
C LEU A 143 5.80 2.84 5.20
N GLU A 144 6.03 2.72 6.52
CA GLU A 144 7.38 2.62 7.09
C GLU A 144 8.14 1.42 6.51
N GLY A 145 9.43 1.59 6.23
CA GLY A 145 10.28 0.52 5.70
C GLY A 145 10.00 0.16 4.23
N LEU A 146 9.42 1.08 3.45
CA LEU A 146 9.25 0.95 1.99
C LEU A 146 10.27 1.78 1.18
N ASP A 147 11.44 2.08 1.76
CA ASP A 147 12.50 2.91 1.13
C ASP A 147 13.03 2.36 -0.20
N HIS A 148 12.82 1.06 -0.48
CA HIS A 148 13.20 0.42 -1.73
C HIS A 148 12.25 0.75 -2.90
N VAL A 149 11.09 1.33 -2.62
CA VAL A 149 10.07 1.60 -3.64
C VAL A 149 10.43 2.86 -4.43
N GLU A 150 10.80 2.68 -5.69
CA GLU A 150 11.06 3.79 -6.60
C GLU A 150 9.82 4.68 -6.77
N ASN A 151 10.01 6.01 -6.75
CA ASN A 151 8.94 7.01 -6.90
C ASN A 151 7.85 6.95 -5.81
N LEU A 152 8.14 6.38 -4.64
CA LEU A 152 7.18 6.27 -3.53
C LEU A 152 6.57 7.63 -3.15
N ALA A 153 7.42 8.62 -2.86
CA ALA A 153 6.97 9.96 -2.46
C ALA A 153 6.02 10.60 -3.49
N LYS A 154 6.32 10.45 -4.79
CA LYS A 154 5.43 10.94 -5.85
C LYS A 154 4.06 10.26 -5.81
N SER A 155 4.02 8.93 -5.68
CA SER A 155 2.73 8.22 -5.60
C SER A 155 1.94 8.58 -4.35
N VAL A 156 2.62 8.88 -3.24
CA VAL A 156 2.00 9.33 -1.99
C VAL A 156 1.33 10.69 -2.18
N LEU A 157 2.03 11.66 -2.79
CA LEU A 157 1.46 12.98 -3.08
C LEU A 157 0.19 12.87 -3.95
N LEU A 158 0.20 12.02 -4.98
CA LEU A 158 -1.00 11.78 -5.80
C LEU A 158 -2.15 11.16 -5.00
N LEU A 159 -1.85 10.29 -4.04
CA LEU A 159 -2.88 9.69 -3.20
C LEU A 159 -3.50 10.72 -2.25
N GLU A 160 -2.69 11.57 -1.63
CA GLU A 160 -3.17 12.66 -0.77
C GLU A 160 -4.04 13.66 -1.54
N GLU A 161 -3.72 13.92 -2.81
CA GLU A 161 -4.56 14.72 -3.70
C GLU A 161 -5.90 14.04 -4.04
N THR A 162 -5.90 12.70 -4.16
CA THR A 162 -7.09 11.91 -4.54
C THR A 162 -8.00 11.56 -3.36
N ILE A 163 -7.46 11.54 -2.14
CA ILE A 163 -8.15 11.18 -0.90
C ILE A 163 -7.99 12.35 0.09
N PRO A 164 -8.94 13.31 0.08
CA PRO A 164 -8.87 14.49 0.93
C PRO A 164 -8.76 14.13 2.41
N GLY A 165 -7.82 14.77 3.12
CA GLY A 165 -7.60 14.53 4.56
C GLY A 165 -6.77 13.28 4.88
N LEU A 166 -6.26 12.56 3.87
CA LEU A 166 -5.31 11.48 4.09
C LEU A 166 -4.00 12.02 4.68
N THR A 167 -3.55 11.41 5.77
CA THR A 167 -2.22 11.60 6.35
C THR A 167 -1.38 10.35 6.10
N VAL A 168 -0.25 10.50 5.40
CA VAL A 168 0.69 9.41 5.15
C VAL A 168 1.90 9.49 6.08
N LEU A 169 2.25 8.36 6.71
CA LEU A 169 3.36 8.24 7.66
C LEU A 169 4.42 7.27 7.13
N GLY A 170 5.68 7.51 7.49
CA GLY A 170 6.79 6.60 7.18
C GLY A 170 7.43 6.79 5.80
N VAL A 171 7.19 7.93 5.16
CA VAL A 171 7.79 8.30 3.87
C VAL A 171 8.81 9.41 4.11
N ASN A 172 10.04 9.23 3.62
CA ASN A 172 11.10 10.23 3.72
C ASN A 172 11.07 11.14 2.48
N PHE A 173 10.37 12.28 2.59
CA PHE A 173 10.23 13.25 1.51
C PHE A 173 11.53 14.02 1.27
N GLU A 174 12.30 14.33 2.32
CA GLU A 174 13.58 15.05 2.23
C GLU A 174 14.58 14.28 1.37
N LYS A 175 14.77 12.99 1.66
CA LYS A 175 15.63 12.10 0.85
C LYS A 175 15.16 12.00 -0.59
N SER A 176 13.84 12.01 -0.81
CA SER A 176 13.28 11.99 -2.16
C SER A 176 13.60 13.28 -2.91
N LEU A 177 13.50 14.44 -2.26
CA LEU A 177 13.86 15.73 -2.83
C LEU A 177 15.35 15.83 -3.14
N GLU A 178 16.22 15.42 -2.22
CA GLU A 178 17.67 15.37 -2.45
C GLU A 178 18.05 14.52 -3.67
N ASN A 179 17.38 13.37 -3.84
CA ASN A 179 17.62 12.50 -4.99
C ASN A 179 17.20 13.17 -6.30
N VAL A 180 16.07 13.89 -6.30
CA VAL A 180 15.62 14.68 -7.45
C VAL A 180 16.62 15.79 -7.77
N GLU A 181 17.09 16.54 -6.77
CA GLU A 181 18.09 17.61 -6.97
C GLU A 181 19.41 17.08 -7.54
N LYS A 182 19.93 15.97 -6.98
CA LYS A 182 21.13 15.30 -7.50
C LYS A 182 20.93 14.87 -8.94
N GLN A 183 19.75 14.35 -9.28
CA GLN A 183 19.43 13.94 -10.63
C GLN A 183 19.31 15.13 -11.59
N THR A 184 18.73 16.25 -11.17
CA THR A 184 18.66 17.48 -11.96
C THR A 184 20.05 18.03 -12.25
N LYS A 185 20.92 18.18 -11.24
CA LYS A 185 22.31 18.62 -11.41
C LYS A 185 23.11 17.72 -12.35
N LEU A 186 22.87 16.40 -12.30
CA LEU A 186 23.49 15.46 -13.23
C LEU A 186 23.05 15.70 -14.67
N LEU A 187 21.77 16.00 -14.90
CA LEU A 187 21.21 16.24 -16.23
C LEU A 187 21.60 17.61 -16.81
N GLU A 188 21.93 18.57 -15.96
CA GLU A 188 22.45 19.89 -16.37
C GLU A 188 23.91 19.85 -16.85
N ASN A 189 24.63 18.72 -16.66
CA ASN A 189 26.02 18.62 -17.09
C ASN A 189 26.11 18.46 -18.62
N ASP A 190 26.81 19.37 -19.29
CA ASP A 190 26.97 19.39 -20.76
C ASP A 190 27.53 18.08 -21.37
N ARG A 191 28.22 17.27 -20.57
CA ARG A 191 28.78 15.98 -21.03
C ARG A 191 27.78 14.84 -20.93
N VAL A 192 26.63 15.06 -20.30
CA VAL A 192 25.57 14.08 -20.14
C VAL A 192 24.60 14.22 -21.31
N LEU A 193 24.48 13.15 -22.07
CA LEU A 193 23.58 13.03 -23.21
C LEU A 193 22.49 12.02 -22.89
N ILE A 194 21.29 12.28 -23.40
CA ILE A 194 20.13 11.41 -23.22
C ILE A 194 19.81 10.76 -24.56
N ASP A 195 19.73 9.43 -24.60
CA ASP A 195 19.28 8.72 -25.79
C ASP A 195 17.75 8.85 -26.00
N ALA A 196 17.27 8.41 -27.17
CA ALA A 196 15.83 8.39 -27.47
C ALA A 196 14.99 7.50 -26.53
N LYS A 197 15.62 6.65 -25.70
CA LYS A 197 14.98 5.77 -24.71
C LYS A 197 15.03 6.36 -23.30
N GLY A 198 15.56 7.59 -23.12
CA GLY A 198 15.69 8.26 -21.84
C GLY A 198 16.85 7.73 -20.98
N LYS A 199 17.86 7.10 -21.57
CA LYS A 199 19.07 6.65 -20.88
C LYS A 199 20.15 7.72 -20.91
N ASN A 200 20.82 7.91 -19.79
CA ASN A 200 21.89 8.89 -19.64
C ASN A 200 23.24 8.28 -20.01
N PHE A 201 24.04 9.02 -20.76
CA PHE A 201 25.38 8.66 -21.17
C PHE A 201 26.33 9.82 -20.91
N LEU A 202 27.52 9.53 -20.40
CA LEU A 202 28.62 10.48 -20.33
C LEU A 202 29.44 10.38 -21.62
N TYR A 203 29.65 11.49 -22.32
CA TYR A 203 30.61 11.53 -23.42
C TYR A 203 32.04 11.73 -22.88
N ASN A 204 32.94 10.84 -23.27
CA ASN A 204 34.36 10.96 -22.99
C ASN A 204 35.10 11.52 -24.21
N PHE A 205 35.53 12.78 -24.13
CA PHE A 205 36.26 13.44 -25.22
C PHE A 205 37.62 12.81 -25.52
N LEU A 206 38.30 12.25 -24.52
CA LEU A 206 39.64 11.65 -24.69
C LEU A 206 39.55 10.32 -25.44
N GLN A 207 38.57 9.51 -25.11
CA GLN A 207 38.38 8.18 -25.71
C GLN A 207 37.38 8.19 -26.88
N LYS A 208 36.75 9.35 -27.16
CA LYS A 208 35.68 9.53 -28.16
C LYS A 208 34.59 8.45 -28.06
N ASN A 209 34.20 8.10 -26.84
CA ASN A 209 33.20 7.06 -26.57
C ASN A 209 32.12 7.54 -25.58
N PHE A 210 31.05 6.76 -25.44
CA PHE A 210 29.96 7.02 -24.50
C PHE A 210 29.96 5.98 -23.38
N CYS A 211 29.90 6.43 -22.13
CA CYS A 211 29.76 5.57 -20.97
C CYS A 211 28.33 5.66 -20.42
N TYR A 212 27.65 4.52 -20.26
CA TYR A 212 26.31 4.50 -19.68
C TYR A 212 26.35 4.93 -18.21
N ILE A 213 25.52 5.92 -17.86
CA ILE A 213 25.34 6.35 -16.47
C ILE A 213 24.14 5.57 -15.92
N ARG A 214 24.38 4.70 -14.93
CA ARG A 214 23.29 4.03 -14.21
C ARG A 214 22.47 5.11 -13.47
N PRO A 215 21.16 5.24 -13.73
CA PRO A 215 20.32 6.13 -12.96
C PRO A 215 20.25 5.64 -11.52
N THR A 216 20.32 6.55 -10.56
CA THR A 216 20.04 6.28 -9.14
C THR A 216 18.54 6.27 -8.82
N ALA A 217 17.69 6.79 -9.71
CA ALA A 217 16.23 6.66 -9.69
C ALA A 217 15.65 6.92 -11.09
N ARG A 218 14.69 6.10 -11.55
CA ARG A 218 14.02 6.28 -12.85
C ARG A 218 12.80 7.19 -12.68
N PHE A 219 12.98 8.50 -12.84
CA PHE A 219 11.87 9.41 -13.09
C PHE A 219 11.64 9.50 -14.62
N ARG A 220 10.54 8.92 -15.11
CA ARG A 220 10.08 9.22 -16.47
C ARG A 220 9.47 10.61 -16.48
N LYS A 221 10.12 11.58 -17.15
CA LYS A 221 9.45 12.79 -17.64
C LYS A 221 8.36 12.35 -18.61
N LYS A 222 7.11 12.31 -18.15
CA LYS A 222 5.94 12.51 -19.00
C LYS A 222 5.32 13.81 -18.52
N ASN A 223 5.47 14.83 -19.35
CA ASN A 223 4.81 16.14 -19.36
C ASN A 223 4.05 16.49 -18.07
N PHE A 224 4.72 17.20 -17.17
CA PHE A 224 4.06 18.19 -16.31
C PHE A 224 4.33 19.53 -16.98
N VAL A 225 3.36 20.01 -17.76
CA VAL A 225 3.25 21.43 -18.05
C VAL A 225 2.60 22.00 -16.80
N LEU A 226 3.40 22.62 -15.95
CA LEU A 226 2.88 23.60 -14.99
C LEU A 226 2.69 24.88 -15.82
N ASP A 227 1.44 25.15 -16.18
CA ASP A 227 1.03 26.43 -16.71
C ASP A 227 1.26 27.49 -15.62
N LEU A 228 2.39 28.19 -15.69
CA LEU A 228 2.57 29.47 -15.02
C LEU A 228 2.17 30.54 -16.02
N ALA A 229 0.88 30.86 -16.01
CA ALA A 229 0.38 32.09 -16.58
C ALA A 229 1.01 33.31 -15.86
N ASN A 230 1.14 34.38 -16.62
CA ASN A 230 1.40 35.78 -16.24
C ASN A 230 2.86 36.22 -16.11
N SER A 231 3.38 36.79 -17.20
CA SER A 231 3.73 38.21 -17.21
C SER A 231 4.00 38.67 -18.66
N SER A 232 3.13 39.56 -19.15
CA SER A 232 3.34 40.31 -20.40
C SER A 232 4.44 41.36 -20.19
N PRO A 233 5.32 41.63 -21.17
CA PRO A 233 6.12 42.84 -21.16
C PRO A 233 5.25 44.05 -21.54
N ILE A 234 5.32 45.07 -20.70
CA ILE A 234 4.94 46.45 -21.02
C ILE A 234 5.95 46.96 -22.07
N TYR A 235 5.43 47.70 -23.06
CA TYR A 235 6.10 48.28 -24.23
C TYR A 235 7.52 48.80 -24.00
#